data_AF-M5FQN9-F1
#
_entry.id   AF-M5FQN9-F1
#
_cell.length_a   1.000
_cell.length_b   1.000
_cell.length_c   1.000
_cell.angle_alpha   90.00
_cell.angle_beta   90.00
_cell.angle_gamma   90.00
#
_symmetry.space_group_name_H-M   'P 1'
#
loop_
_entity.id
_entity.type
_entity.pdbx_description
1 polymer ?
#
loop_
_entity_poly.entity_id
_entity_poly.type
_entity_poly.pdbx_seq_one_letter_code
_entity_poly.pdbx_strand_id
1 'polypeptide(L)'
;MSGNLSHSMRENYETHGVEKYYHLVASSYRNPHFEGAQKCLHAWLDKWWLRESREMPQDKPASFWDLAAGSGEVTEAILNWYSLRRPKEHPSHLSEESHPPSSLTHRSVQRPVRRLALMLNSSIPDPLIIASDPYTAPAYTARTSRYCAPFSFADVAEGSMPSFTAHDLNSAMSKEPRSHHGEVSGVSASPQTVDMVVSSFALHLCTPSELFSLLYELSLKSKWLVVIAPHKKPEIKPGWGWVRWNISKWQEVKSDHESDVEVEIVLDRVRLRVWRS
;
A
#
# COMPACT_ATOMS: atom_id res chain seq x y z
N MET A 1 -14.37 -12.43 20.09
CA MET A 1 -13.02 -12.20 20.63
C MET A 1 -12.26 -11.37 19.61
N SER A 2 -11.63 -10.27 20.03
CA SER A 2 -11.15 -9.20 19.14
C SER A 2 -9.66 -9.30 18.81
N GLY A 3 -9.32 -9.33 17.52
CA GLY A 3 -8.10 -8.74 16.96
C GLY A 3 -6.79 -9.50 17.14
N ASN A 4 -6.35 -9.72 18.39
CA ASN A 4 -5.07 -10.33 18.75
C ASN A 4 -5.23 -11.14 20.05
N LEU A 5 -4.53 -12.27 20.20
CA LEU A 5 -4.62 -13.13 21.40
C LEU A 5 -3.94 -12.53 22.63
N SER A 6 -2.89 -11.73 22.44
CA SER A 6 -2.21 -10.92 23.46
C SER A 6 -1.86 -9.53 22.93
N HIS A 7 -1.42 -8.62 23.81
CA HIS A 7 -0.92 -7.29 23.43
C HIS A 7 0.45 -7.33 22.71
N SER A 8 1.20 -8.44 22.81
CA SER A 8 2.54 -8.59 22.23
C SER A 8 2.54 -9.60 21.08
N MET A 9 2.73 -9.12 19.85
CA MET A 9 2.83 -10.00 18.68
C MET A 9 3.99 -11.01 18.80
N ARG A 10 5.09 -10.63 19.46
CA ARG A 10 6.21 -11.54 19.69
C ARG A 10 5.82 -12.71 20.58
N GLU A 11 5.13 -12.43 21.69
CA GLU A 11 4.65 -13.44 22.63
C GLU A 11 3.65 -14.38 21.96
N ASN A 12 2.78 -13.84 21.10
CA ASN A 12 1.85 -14.63 20.31
C ASN A 12 2.58 -15.64 19.41
N TYR A 13 3.65 -15.22 18.73
CA TYR A 13 4.44 -16.09 17.86
C TYR A 13 5.28 -17.11 18.65
N GLU A 14 5.85 -16.72 19.79
CA GLU A 14 6.60 -17.64 20.66
C GLU A 14 5.68 -18.71 21.27
N THR A 15 4.45 -18.36 21.62
CA THR A 15 3.50 -19.27 22.28
C THR A 15 2.84 -20.24 21.30
N HIS A 16 2.43 -19.75 20.12
CA HIS A 16 1.62 -20.52 19.20
C HIS A 16 2.38 -20.95 17.94
N GLY A 17 3.46 -20.27 17.58
CA GLY A 17 4.00 -20.28 16.23
C GLY A 17 3.20 -19.34 15.31
N VAL A 18 3.85 -18.81 14.27
CA VAL A 18 3.26 -17.84 13.33
C VAL A 18 2.02 -18.42 12.63
N GLU A 19 2.14 -19.61 12.06
CA GLU A 19 1.06 -20.28 11.32
C GLU A 19 -0.18 -20.50 12.21
N LYS A 20 0.02 -21.15 13.36
CA LYS A 20 -1.07 -21.43 14.31
C LYS A 20 -1.71 -20.14 14.83
N TYR A 21 -0.91 -19.10 15.09
CA TYR A 21 -1.45 -17.81 15.51
C TYR A 21 -2.42 -17.27 14.46
N TYR A 22 -1.99 -17.18 13.20
CA TYR A 22 -2.84 -16.62 12.16
C TYR A 22 -4.04 -17.53 11.87
N HIS A 23 -3.93 -18.85 11.94
CA HIS A 23 -5.11 -19.72 11.84
C HIS A 23 -6.17 -19.41 12.92
N LEU A 24 -5.75 -19.03 14.13
CA LEU A 24 -6.68 -18.70 15.22
C LEU A 24 -7.37 -17.34 15.04
N VAL A 25 -6.66 -16.35 14.47
CA VAL A 25 -7.17 -14.96 14.40
C VAL A 25 -7.45 -14.46 12.98
N ALA A 26 -7.24 -15.28 11.94
CA ALA A 26 -7.22 -14.88 10.53
C ALA A 26 -8.37 -13.96 10.12
N SER A 27 -9.60 -14.34 10.48
CA SER A 27 -10.82 -13.61 10.10
C SER A 27 -10.99 -12.26 10.81
N SER A 28 -10.28 -12.05 11.92
CA SER A 28 -10.44 -10.88 12.80
C SER A 28 -9.16 -10.08 13.00
N TYR A 29 -8.04 -10.50 12.41
CA TYR A 29 -6.73 -9.88 12.56
C TYR A 29 -6.80 -8.38 12.26
N ARG A 30 -6.12 -7.57 13.07
CA ARG A 30 -5.94 -6.14 12.82
C ARG A 30 -4.54 -5.74 13.24
N ASN A 31 -3.86 -5.01 12.36
CA ASN A 31 -2.56 -4.46 12.69
C ASN A 31 -2.71 -3.31 13.71
N PRO A 32 -2.16 -3.44 14.94
CA PRO A 32 -2.26 -2.40 15.97
C PRO A 32 -1.50 -1.11 15.60
N HIS A 33 -0.62 -1.15 14.59
CA HIS A 33 0.18 -0.03 14.13
C HIS A 33 -0.32 0.57 12.81
N PHE A 34 -1.57 0.30 12.43
CA PHE A 34 -2.14 0.75 11.16
C PHE A 34 -2.02 2.27 10.94
N GLU A 35 -2.32 3.10 11.95
CA GLU A 35 -2.24 4.56 11.80
C GLU A 35 -0.83 5.05 11.44
N GLY A 36 0.20 4.50 12.10
CA GLY A 36 1.60 4.83 11.82
C GLY A 36 2.01 4.34 10.43
N ALA A 37 1.61 3.13 10.06
CA ALA A 37 1.85 2.57 8.73
C ALA A 37 1.24 3.43 7.62
N GLN A 38 -0.02 3.86 7.79
CA GLN A 38 -0.72 4.73 6.84
C GLN A 38 0.00 6.08 6.70
N LYS A 39 0.38 6.73 7.81
CA LYS A 39 1.08 8.02 7.76
C LYS A 39 2.44 7.91 7.06
N CYS A 40 3.22 6.87 7.38
CA CYS A 40 4.48 6.59 6.69
C CYS A 40 4.27 6.39 5.19
N LEU A 41 3.31 5.54 4.80
CA LEU A 41 3.03 5.23 3.40
C LEU A 41 2.54 6.46 2.64
N HIS A 42 1.68 7.30 3.24
CA HIS A 42 1.23 8.55 2.64
C HIS A 42 2.39 9.52 2.38
N ALA A 43 3.29 9.66 3.36
CA ALA A 43 4.48 10.51 3.21
C ALA A 43 5.44 10.00 2.14
N TRP A 44 5.57 8.68 1.99
CA TRP A 44 6.30 8.07 0.88
C TRP A 44 5.64 8.35 -0.46
N LEU A 45 4.34 8.06 -0.60
CA LEU A 45 3.58 8.24 -1.84
C LEU A 45 3.57 9.70 -2.30
N ASP A 46 3.55 10.68 -1.39
CA ASP A 46 3.70 12.09 -1.74
C ASP A 46 5.04 12.38 -2.44
N LYS A 47 6.14 11.86 -1.90
CA LYS A 47 7.49 12.05 -2.46
C LYS A 47 7.65 11.27 -3.77
N TRP A 48 7.21 10.02 -3.79
CA TRP A 48 7.25 9.15 -4.96
C TRP A 48 6.45 9.74 -6.11
N TRP A 49 5.20 10.15 -5.87
CA TRP A 49 4.38 10.75 -6.91
C TRP A 49 5.01 12.00 -7.49
N LEU A 50 5.52 12.91 -6.66
CA LEU A 50 6.14 14.17 -7.12
C LEU A 50 7.37 13.94 -8.02
N ARG A 51 8.05 12.80 -7.87
CA ARG A 51 9.31 12.49 -8.55
C ARG A 51 9.14 11.56 -9.74
N GLU A 52 8.31 10.53 -9.61
CA GLU A 52 8.20 9.45 -10.61
C GLU A 52 7.01 9.66 -11.57
N SER A 53 5.94 10.35 -11.14
CA SER A 53 4.72 10.49 -11.98
C SER A 53 4.96 11.21 -13.31
N ARG A 54 6.03 12.01 -13.41
CA ARG A 54 6.39 12.73 -14.66
C ARG A 54 6.93 11.81 -15.74
N GLU A 55 7.51 10.69 -15.35
CA GLU A 55 8.08 9.69 -16.25
C GLU A 55 7.06 8.58 -16.58
N MET A 56 5.95 8.53 -15.84
CA MET A 56 4.87 7.57 -16.10
C MET A 56 3.96 8.07 -17.24
N PRO A 57 3.55 7.19 -18.18
CA PRO A 57 2.52 7.52 -19.15
C PRO A 57 1.24 7.96 -18.42
N GLN A 58 0.63 9.07 -18.85
CA GLN A 58 -0.53 9.65 -18.16
C GLN A 58 -1.72 8.68 -18.05
N ASP A 59 -1.87 7.79 -19.03
CA ASP A 59 -2.97 6.83 -19.09
C ASP A 59 -2.64 5.50 -18.39
N LYS A 60 -1.42 5.33 -17.87
CA LYS A 60 -1.01 4.10 -17.19
C LYS A 60 -1.26 4.24 -15.68
N PRO A 61 -2.12 3.41 -15.08
CA PRO A 61 -2.27 3.38 -13.63
C PRO A 61 -1.00 2.91 -12.94
N ALA A 62 -0.70 3.53 -11.79
CA ALA A 62 0.32 3.03 -10.89
C ALA A 62 -0.10 1.67 -10.34
N SER A 63 0.84 0.73 -10.36
CA SER A 63 0.60 -0.66 -9.99
C SER A 63 1.32 -1.04 -8.70
N PHE A 64 0.57 -1.64 -7.77
CA PHE A 64 1.02 -1.98 -6.43
C PHE A 64 0.78 -3.46 -6.14
N TRP A 65 1.71 -4.05 -5.41
CA TRP A 65 1.55 -5.37 -4.79
C TRP A 65 1.64 -5.26 -3.27
N ASP A 66 0.50 -5.48 -2.61
CA ASP A 66 0.37 -5.62 -1.16
C ASP A 66 0.79 -7.05 -0.75
N LEU A 67 2.06 -7.20 -0.35
CA LEU A 67 2.69 -8.49 -0.04
C LEU A 67 2.62 -8.79 1.46
N ALA A 68 2.07 -9.97 1.80
CA ALA A 68 1.63 -10.32 3.15
C ALA A 68 0.63 -9.26 3.66
N ALA A 69 -0.46 -9.14 2.91
CA ALA A 69 -1.40 -8.03 2.98
C ALA A 69 -2.14 -7.92 4.32
N GLY A 70 -2.10 -8.96 5.16
CA GLY A 70 -2.88 -8.96 6.39
C GLY A 70 -4.36 -8.78 6.08
N SER A 71 -5.04 -7.93 6.85
CA SER A 71 -6.43 -7.57 6.56
C SER A 71 -6.58 -6.43 5.55
N GLY A 72 -5.52 -6.06 4.82
CA GLY A 72 -5.55 -5.06 3.75
C GLY A 72 -5.22 -3.63 4.19
N GLU A 73 -4.49 -3.46 5.30
CA GLU A 73 -4.08 -2.16 5.80
C GLU A 73 -3.34 -1.30 4.75
N VAL A 74 -2.39 -1.89 4.03
CA VAL A 74 -1.63 -1.17 2.99
C VAL A 74 -2.54 -0.80 1.82
N THR A 75 -3.35 -1.74 1.34
CA THR A 75 -4.36 -1.49 0.30
C THR A 75 -5.27 -0.30 0.68
N GLU A 76 -5.85 -0.30 1.88
CA GLU A 76 -6.68 0.80 2.40
C GLU A 76 -5.91 2.12 2.43
N ALA A 77 -4.66 2.10 2.91
CA ALA A 77 -3.83 3.30 2.98
C ALA A 77 -3.56 3.89 1.57
N ILE A 78 -3.31 3.06 0.55
CA ILE A 78 -3.14 3.50 -0.84
C ILE A 78 -4.44 4.11 -1.38
N LEU A 79 -5.57 3.40 -1.26
CA LEU A 79 -6.87 3.89 -1.74
C LEU A 79 -7.26 5.20 -1.07
N ASN A 80 -7.04 5.30 0.25
CA ASN A 80 -7.28 6.52 1.00
C ASN A 80 -6.37 7.68 0.54
N TRP A 81 -5.09 7.41 0.24
CA TRP A 81 -4.17 8.43 -0.28
C TRP A 81 -4.68 9.04 -1.59
N TYR A 82 -5.13 8.20 -2.53
CA TYR A 82 -5.73 8.61 -3.80
C TYR A 82 -7.03 9.41 -3.58
N SER A 83 -7.93 8.90 -2.76
CA SER A 83 -9.22 9.55 -2.45
C SER A 83 -9.04 10.95 -1.86
N LEU A 84 -8.11 11.13 -0.93
CA LEU A 84 -7.84 12.42 -0.29
C LEU A 84 -7.30 13.48 -1.26
N ARG A 85 -6.66 13.06 -2.35
CA ARG A 85 -5.99 13.96 -3.30
C ARG A 85 -6.78 14.20 -4.57
N ARG A 86 -7.95 13.56 -4.71
CA ARG A 86 -8.88 13.86 -5.79
C ARG A 86 -9.80 15.02 -5.37
N PRO A 87 -10.12 15.95 -6.29
CA PRO A 87 -11.16 16.92 -6.04
C PRO A 87 -12.46 16.18 -5.72
N LYS A 88 -13.11 16.55 -4.62
CA LYS A 88 -14.50 16.13 -4.41
C LYS A 88 -15.32 16.88 -5.45
N GLU A 89 -15.99 16.16 -6.34
CA GLU A 89 -17.00 16.77 -7.19
C GLU A 89 -18.03 17.41 -6.24
N HIS A 90 -18.11 18.75 -6.26
CA HIS A 90 -19.20 19.44 -5.59
C HIS A 90 -20.46 19.04 -6.36
N PRO A 91 -21.49 18.48 -5.70
CA PRO A 91 -22.78 18.36 -6.35
C PRO A 91 -23.26 19.78 -6.63
N SER A 92 -23.20 20.20 -7.89
CA SER A 92 -23.86 21.39 -8.39
C SER A 92 -25.36 21.12 -8.40
N HIS A 93 -25.98 21.16 -7.23
CA HIS A 93 -27.42 21.31 -7.12
C HIS A 93 -27.74 22.79 -6.96
N LEU A 94 -28.32 23.31 -8.03
CA LEU A 94 -29.14 24.51 -8.07
C LEU A 94 -30.19 24.43 -6.95
N SER A 95 -30.15 25.39 -6.04
CA SER A 95 -31.34 25.86 -5.32
C SER A 95 -31.11 27.34 -5.02
N GLU A 96 -31.58 28.16 -5.95
CA GLU A 96 -32.07 29.50 -5.62
C GLU A 96 -33.14 29.33 -4.52
N GLU A 97 -32.92 29.91 -3.35
CA GLU A 97 -34.00 30.60 -2.64
C GLU A 97 -33.40 31.56 -1.60
N SER A 98 -33.88 32.79 -1.71
CA SER A 98 -33.46 34.02 -1.06
C SER A 98 -34.07 34.20 0.33
N HIS A 99 -33.28 34.49 1.38
CA HIS A 99 -33.71 35.32 2.52
C HIS A 99 -32.52 35.96 3.29
N PRO A 100 -32.58 37.25 3.70
CA PRO A 100 -31.57 37.93 4.51
C PRO A 100 -31.85 37.84 6.03
N PRO A 101 -30.90 38.26 6.90
CA PRO A 101 -30.52 37.49 8.10
C PRO A 101 -31.03 38.07 9.42
N SER A 102 -31.08 37.25 10.46
CA SER A 102 -31.13 37.71 11.86
C SER A 102 -30.47 36.71 12.81
N SER A 103 -29.59 37.25 13.66
CA SER A 103 -29.04 36.72 14.92
C SER A 103 -27.69 35.95 14.92
N LEU A 104 -26.68 36.68 15.41
CA LEU A 104 -25.70 36.32 16.46
C LEU A 104 -24.69 35.19 16.21
N THR A 105 -23.57 35.59 15.61
CA THR A 105 -22.17 35.32 16.00
C THR A 105 -21.88 34.16 16.95
N HIS A 106 -21.71 32.96 16.39
CA HIS A 106 -20.73 31.99 16.90
C HIS A 106 -19.55 31.97 15.92
N ARG A 107 -18.46 32.67 16.28
CA ARG A 107 -17.19 32.62 15.55
C ARG A 107 -16.58 31.24 15.80
N SER A 108 -16.96 30.24 15.01
CA SER A 108 -16.23 28.98 14.96
C SER A 108 -14.80 29.30 14.54
N VAL A 109 -13.83 29.04 15.41
CA VAL A 109 -12.41 29.06 15.06
C VAL A 109 -12.22 27.94 14.03
N GLN A 110 -12.37 28.28 12.75
CA GLN A 110 -12.04 27.38 11.66
C GLN A 110 -10.53 27.15 11.75
N ARG A 111 -10.15 25.99 12.30
CA ARG A 111 -8.76 25.51 12.20
C ARG A 111 -8.39 25.60 10.71
N PRO A 112 -7.25 26.21 10.36
CA PRO A 112 -6.87 26.35 8.96
C PRO A 112 -6.80 24.93 8.38
N VAL A 113 -7.70 24.64 7.45
CA VAL A 113 -7.68 23.39 6.69
C VAL A 113 -6.35 23.42 5.94
N ARG A 114 -5.37 22.64 6.43
CA ARG A 114 -4.09 22.47 5.77
C ARG A 114 -4.40 21.95 4.37
N ARG A 115 -4.30 22.80 3.35
CA ARG A 115 -4.41 22.35 1.95
C ARG A 115 -3.37 21.26 1.76
N LEU A 116 -3.81 20.11 1.27
CA LEU A 116 -2.90 19.07 0.80
C LEU A 116 -2.01 19.71 -0.28
N ALA A 117 -0.70 19.53 -0.14
CA ALA A 117 0.29 20.13 -1.05
C ALA A 117 0.26 19.48 -2.44
N LEU A 118 -0.32 18.27 -2.54
CA LEU A 118 -0.40 17.48 -3.75
C LEU A 118 -1.86 17.14 -4.05
N MET A 119 -2.31 17.44 -5.28
CA MET A 119 -3.62 17.09 -5.79
C MET A 119 -3.45 16.28 -7.07
N LEU A 120 -4.19 15.19 -7.20
CA LEU A 120 -4.25 14.39 -8.42
C LEU A 120 -5.25 15.04 -9.37
N ASN A 121 -4.87 15.17 -10.63
CA ASN A 121 -5.81 15.61 -11.66
C ASN A 121 -6.90 14.54 -11.84
N SER A 122 -8.04 14.94 -12.39
CA SER A 122 -9.17 14.03 -12.57
C SER A 122 -8.94 12.99 -13.68
N SER A 123 -7.91 13.15 -14.52
CA SER A 123 -7.53 12.18 -15.54
C SER A 123 -6.59 11.08 -15.02
N ILE A 124 -6.02 11.21 -13.82
CA ILE A 124 -5.18 10.16 -13.22
C ILE A 124 -6.05 8.92 -12.95
N PRO A 125 -5.74 7.77 -13.57
CA PRO A 125 -6.49 6.53 -13.35
C PRO A 125 -6.38 6.03 -11.90
N ASP A 126 -7.30 5.16 -11.50
CA ASP A 126 -7.23 4.52 -10.19
C ASP A 126 -6.03 3.58 -10.08
N PRO A 127 -5.46 3.42 -8.86
CA PRO A 127 -4.33 2.52 -8.68
C PRO A 127 -4.76 1.07 -8.94
N LEU A 128 -3.89 0.34 -9.63
CA LEU A 128 -3.99 -1.11 -9.77
C LEU A 128 -3.34 -1.75 -8.54
N ILE A 129 -4.10 -2.52 -7.77
CA ILE A 129 -3.60 -3.15 -6.53
C ILE A 129 -3.88 -4.64 -6.60
N ILE A 130 -2.81 -5.44 -6.56
CA ILE A 130 -2.87 -6.88 -6.28
C ILE A 130 -2.40 -7.13 -4.86
N ALA A 131 -2.87 -8.23 -4.27
CA ALA A 131 -2.52 -8.60 -2.91
C ALA A 131 -2.24 -10.10 -2.81
N SER A 132 -1.35 -10.46 -1.89
CA SER A 132 -1.14 -11.85 -1.51
C SER A 132 -0.90 -12.01 -0.02
N ASP A 133 -1.54 -13.00 0.58
CA ASP A 133 -1.37 -13.38 1.97
C ASP A 133 -1.85 -14.82 2.20
N PRO A 134 -1.01 -15.72 2.75
CA PRO A 134 -1.38 -17.13 2.88
C PRO A 134 -2.39 -17.39 4.01
N TYR A 135 -2.59 -16.45 4.94
CA TYR A 135 -3.37 -16.71 6.16
C TYR A 135 -4.63 -15.85 6.30
N THR A 136 -4.59 -14.61 5.80
CA THR A 136 -5.59 -13.57 6.10
C THR A 136 -6.38 -13.11 4.87
N ALA A 137 -6.25 -13.79 3.73
CA ALA A 137 -6.99 -13.51 2.49
C ALA A 137 -8.51 -13.33 2.68
N PRO A 138 -9.23 -14.12 3.52
CA PRO A 138 -10.65 -13.87 3.78
C PRO A 138 -10.92 -12.52 4.47
N ALA A 139 -10.10 -12.14 5.46
CA ALA A 139 -10.24 -10.88 6.18
C ALA A 139 -9.87 -9.67 5.31
N TYR A 140 -8.84 -9.83 4.46
CA TYR A 140 -8.53 -8.88 3.40
C TYR A 140 -9.75 -8.65 2.52
N THR A 141 -10.30 -9.72 1.93
CA THR A 141 -11.41 -9.64 0.98
C THR A 141 -12.64 -9.00 1.60
N ALA A 142 -12.96 -9.38 2.84
CA ALA A 142 -14.08 -8.80 3.58
C ALA A 142 -13.92 -7.29 3.85
N ARG A 143 -12.69 -6.79 4.02
CA ARG A 143 -12.41 -5.38 4.30
C ARG A 143 -12.32 -4.54 3.05
N THR A 144 -11.58 -5.00 2.04
CA THR A 144 -11.21 -4.21 0.85
C THR A 144 -12.13 -4.45 -0.35
N SER A 145 -12.97 -5.48 -0.29
CA SER A 145 -13.75 -5.98 -1.43
C SER A 145 -12.89 -6.39 -2.64
N ARG A 146 -11.61 -6.70 -2.43
CA ARG A 146 -10.65 -7.11 -3.47
C ARG A 146 -10.15 -8.54 -3.21
N TYR A 147 -9.77 -9.22 -4.28
CA TYR A 147 -9.17 -10.56 -4.18
C TYR A 147 -7.76 -10.49 -3.57
N CYS A 148 -7.43 -11.48 -2.75
CA CYS A 148 -6.10 -11.69 -2.20
C CYS A 148 -5.66 -13.11 -2.54
N ALA A 149 -4.55 -13.25 -3.25
CA ALA A 149 -4.02 -14.57 -3.59
C ALA A 149 -3.44 -15.24 -2.33
N PRO A 150 -3.74 -16.51 -2.07
CA PRO A 150 -3.24 -17.21 -0.88
C PRO A 150 -1.77 -17.67 -1.05
N PHE A 151 -0.91 -16.82 -1.60
CA PHE A 151 0.51 -17.12 -1.79
C PHE A 151 1.31 -16.83 -0.53
N SER A 152 2.09 -17.81 -0.11
CA SER A 152 3.13 -17.69 0.90
C SER A 152 4.38 -17.01 0.34
N PHE A 153 5.34 -16.70 1.21
CA PHE A 153 6.65 -16.23 0.76
C PHE A 153 7.42 -17.27 -0.05
N ALA A 154 7.21 -18.57 0.20
CA ALA A 154 7.82 -19.63 -0.59
C ALA A 154 7.25 -19.64 -2.02
N ASP A 155 5.93 -19.57 -2.16
CA ASP A 155 5.28 -19.52 -3.48
C ASP A 155 5.78 -18.32 -4.30
N VAL A 156 5.92 -17.16 -3.65
CA VAL A 156 6.44 -15.95 -4.31
C VAL A 156 7.90 -16.11 -4.69
N ALA A 157 8.73 -16.69 -3.83
CA ALA A 157 10.14 -16.98 -4.13
C ALA A 157 10.33 -17.99 -5.27
N GLU A 158 9.35 -18.86 -5.51
CA GLU A 158 9.31 -19.79 -6.64
C GLU A 158 8.72 -19.19 -7.93
N GLY A 159 8.35 -17.91 -7.90
CA GLY A 159 7.90 -17.20 -9.08
C GLY A 159 6.41 -16.88 -9.11
N SER A 160 5.63 -17.24 -8.08
CA SER A 160 4.19 -16.92 -8.04
C SER A 160 3.97 -15.41 -7.90
N MET A 161 3.02 -14.88 -8.68
CA MET A 161 2.59 -13.48 -8.61
C MET A 161 1.09 -13.39 -8.97
N PRO A 162 0.27 -12.65 -8.21
CA PRO A 162 -1.12 -12.46 -8.58
C PRO A 162 -1.22 -11.70 -9.92
N SER A 163 -2.11 -12.14 -10.80
CA SER A 163 -2.39 -11.42 -12.05
C SER A 163 -3.46 -10.37 -11.85
N PHE A 164 -3.39 -9.29 -12.60
CA PHE A 164 -4.50 -8.34 -12.71
C PHE A 164 -5.64 -9.00 -13.48
N THR A 165 -6.87 -8.85 -12.98
CA THR A 165 -8.04 -9.30 -13.73
C THR A 165 -8.39 -8.27 -14.81
N ALA A 166 -9.09 -8.69 -15.87
CA ALA A 166 -9.64 -7.76 -16.85
C ALA A 166 -10.56 -6.71 -16.19
N HIS A 167 -11.23 -7.09 -15.09
CA HIS A 167 -12.04 -6.18 -14.29
C HIS A 167 -11.21 -5.10 -13.61
N ASP A 168 -10.06 -5.44 -13.03
CA ASP A 168 -9.15 -4.47 -12.41
C ASP A 168 -8.63 -3.44 -13.42
N LEU A 169 -8.22 -3.91 -14.61
CA LEU A 169 -7.75 -3.06 -15.70
C LEU A 169 -8.86 -2.12 -16.19
N ASN A 170 -10.05 -2.67 -16.44
CA ASN A 170 -11.19 -1.88 -16.91
C ASN A 170 -11.66 -0.89 -15.84
N SER A 171 -11.66 -1.28 -14.56
CA SER A 171 -12.05 -0.41 -13.46
C SER A 171 -11.05 0.73 -13.24
N ALA A 172 -9.76 0.51 -13.47
CA ALA A 172 -8.76 1.57 -13.37
C ALA A 172 -8.86 2.60 -14.49
N MET A 173 -9.33 2.18 -15.67
CA MET A 173 -9.37 3.00 -16.89
C MET A 173 -10.75 3.62 -17.21
N SER A 174 -11.84 3.17 -16.59
CA SER A 174 -13.21 3.59 -16.94
C SER A 174 -13.85 4.53 -15.91
N LYS A 175 -14.52 5.60 -16.37
CA LYS A 175 -15.39 6.49 -15.56
C LYS A 175 -16.90 6.30 -15.76
N GLU A 176 -17.35 5.41 -16.64
CA GLU A 176 -18.79 5.29 -16.96
C GLU A 176 -19.54 4.21 -16.16
N PRO A 177 -20.83 4.45 -15.81
CA PRO A 177 -21.66 3.47 -15.15
C PRO A 177 -22.04 2.32 -16.11
N ARG A 178 -21.93 1.10 -15.59
CA ARG A 178 -22.07 -0.16 -16.33
C ARG A 178 -23.42 -0.28 -17.05
N SER A 179 -23.39 -0.61 -18.33
CA SER A 179 -24.48 -1.30 -19.03
C SER A 179 -24.06 -2.73 -19.39
N HIS A 180 -25.03 -3.64 -19.36
CA HIS A 180 -24.86 -5.09 -19.35
C HIS A 180 -24.47 -5.69 -20.71
N HIS A 181 -23.80 -6.85 -20.60
CA HIS A 181 -23.61 -7.93 -21.59
C HIS A 181 -22.57 -7.77 -22.70
N GLY A 182 -21.48 -8.53 -22.54
CA GLY A 182 -20.56 -8.93 -23.59
C GLY A 182 -19.44 -9.78 -23.01
N GLU A 183 -19.50 -11.11 -23.20
CA GLU A 183 -18.35 -12.00 -23.02
C GLU A 183 -17.23 -11.54 -23.97
N VAL A 184 -16.07 -11.17 -23.40
CA VAL A 184 -14.87 -10.88 -24.19
C VAL A 184 -13.81 -11.91 -23.82
N SER A 185 -13.49 -12.75 -24.80
CA SER A 185 -12.52 -13.83 -24.75
C SER A 185 -11.13 -13.34 -24.34
N GLY A 186 -10.50 -14.12 -23.46
CA GLY A 186 -9.27 -13.83 -22.76
C GLY A 186 -8.06 -13.54 -23.65
N VAL A 187 -7.50 -12.36 -23.46
CA VAL A 187 -6.06 -12.13 -23.57
C VAL A 187 -5.62 -11.60 -22.22
N SER A 188 -5.10 -12.50 -21.37
CA SER A 188 -4.51 -12.14 -20.08
C SER A 188 -3.17 -11.45 -20.33
N ALA A 189 -3.18 -10.14 -20.50
CA ALA A 189 -1.95 -9.34 -20.43
C ALA A 189 -1.57 -9.22 -18.95
N SER A 190 -0.95 -10.27 -18.38
CA SER A 190 -0.30 -10.16 -17.08
C SER A 190 0.87 -9.18 -17.24
N PRO A 191 0.87 -7.99 -16.61
CA PRO A 191 2.10 -7.23 -16.51
C PRO A 191 3.12 -8.09 -15.78
N GLN A 192 4.28 -8.25 -16.40
CA GLN A 192 5.39 -9.00 -15.81
C GLN A 192 6.00 -8.28 -14.60
N THR A 193 5.65 -7.01 -14.39
CA THR A 193 6.18 -6.16 -13.32
C THR A 193 5.13 -5.19 -12.78
N VAL A 194 5.22 -4.89 -11.48
CA VAL A 194 4.53 -3.77 -10.83
C VAL A 194 5.49 -2.61 -10.59
N ASP A 195 4.94 -1.42 -10.33
CA ASP A 195 5.77 -0.27 -9.97
C ASP A 195 6.28 -0.40 -8.54
N MET A 196 5.47 -0.96 -7.62
CA MET A 196 5.82 -1.01 -6.19
C MET A 196 5.27 -2.24 -5.48
N VAL A 197 6.16 -2.97 -4.80
CA VAL A 197 5.80 -3.97 -3.78
C VAL A 197 5.88 -3.30 -2.42
N VAL A 198 4.84 -3.46 -1.62
CA VAL A 198 4.77 -2.97 -0.25
C VAL A 198 4.56 -4.17 0.67
N SER A 199 5.43 -4.34 1.66
CA SER A 199 5.25 -5.34 2.71
C SER A 199 5.28 -4.68 4.09
N SER A 200 4.24 -4.93 4.87
CA SER A 200 4.08 -4.35 6.21
C SER A 200 4.13 -5.44 7.28
N PHE A 201 5.02 -5.28 8.26
CA PHE A 201 5.11 -6.12 9.46
C PHE A 201 5.29 -7.64 9.22
N ALA A 202 5.79 -8.06 8.04
CA ALA A 202 5.84 -9.48 7.68
C ALA A 202 7.22 -10.02 7.29
N LEU A 203 8.05 -9.26 6.55
CA LEU A 203 9.33 -9.80 6.04
C LEU A 203 10.35 -10.23 7.13
N HIS A 204 10.16 -9.78 8.38
CA HIS A 204 11.02 -10.20 9.49
C HIS A 204 10.73 -11.63 9.99
N LEU A 205 9.66 -12.25 9.49
CA LEU A 205 9.27 -13.63 9.78
C LEU A 205 10.08 -14.64 8.96
N CYS A 206 10.69 -14.22 7.86
CA CYS A 206 11.53 -15.08 7.03
C CYS A 206 12.86 -15.39 7.72
N THR A 207 13.36 -16.60 7.53
CA THR A 207 14.77 -16.91 7.72
C THR A 207 15.63 -16.15 6.70
N PRO A 208 16.94 -15.96 6.93
CA PRO A 208 17.80 -15.25 5.99
C PRO A 208 17.83 -15.81 4.57
N SER A 209 17.74 -17.14 4.40
CA SER A 209 17.72 -17.79 3.09
C SER A 209 16.38 -17.61 2.38
N GLU A 210 15.26 -17.78 3.08
CA GLU A 210 13.93 -17.52 2.53
C GLU A 210 13.79 -16.06 2.11
N LEU A 211 14.30 -15.14 2.95
CA LEU A 211 14.29 -13.72 2.65
C LEU A 211 15.10 -13.40 1.40
N PHE A 212 16.28 -14.01 1.21
CA PHE A 212 17.08 -13.83 0.00
C PHE A 212 16.31 -14.25 -1.25
N SER A 213 15.79 -15.48 -1.28
CA SER A 213 15.07 -16.00 -2.45
C SER A 213 13.83 -15.17 -2.76
N LEU A 214 13.06 -14.80 -1.73
CA LEU A 214 11.89 -13.91 -1.87
C LEU A 214 12.29 -12.56 -2.47
N LEU A 215 13.30 -11.91 -1.90
CA LEU A 215 13.69 -10.56 -2.33
C LEU A 215 14.30 -10.56 -3.73
N TYR A 216 15.11 -11.57 -4.08
CA TYR A 216 15.64 -11.72 -5.42
C TYR A 216 14.52 -11.82 -6.45
N GLU A 217 13.54 -12.69 -6.21
CA GLU A 217 12.42 -12.89 -7.13
C GLU A 217 11.54 -11.62 -7.26
N LEU A 218 11.31 -10.91 -6.14
CA LEU A 218 10.58 -9.64 -6.18
C LEU A 218 11.33 -8.56 -6.98
N SER A 219 12.67 -8.57 -7.01
CA SER A 219 13.46 -7.57 -7.75
C SER A 219 13.28 -7.70 -9.26
N LEU A 220 12.91 -8.89 -9.75
CA LEU A 220 12.59 -9.12 -11.16
C LEU A 220 11.19 -8.62 -11.53
N LYS A 221 10.34 -8.39 -10.52
CA LYS A 221 8.90 -8.12 -10.66
C LYS A 221 8.48 -6.74 -10.21
N SER A 222 9.37 -5.95 -9.61
CA SER A 222 9.00 -4.65 -9.07
C SER A 222 10.16 -3.67 -9.09
N LYS A 223 9.88 -2.43 -9.47
CA LYS A 223 10.88 -1.34 -9.43
C LYS A 223 11.20 -0.89 -8.01
N TRP A 224 10.17 -0.84 -7.16
CA TRP A 224 10.27 -0.33 -5.80
C TRP A 224 9.89 -1.40 -4.80
N LEU A 225 10.68 -1.51 -3.73
CA LEU A 225 10.35 -2.28 -2.53
C LEU A 225 10.19 -1.32 -1.37
N VAL A 226 9.02 -1.35 -0.74
CA VAL A 226 8.69 -0.57 0.45
C VAL A 226 8.45 -1.50 1.62
N VAL A 227 9.24 -1.34 2.68
CA VAL A 227 9.11 -2.14 3.90
C VAL A 227 8.68 -1.26 5.06
N ILE A 228 7.54 -1.59 5.66
CA ILE A 228 6.97 -0.89 6.81
C ILE A 228 7.06 -1.81 8.04
N ALA A 229 7.75 -1.37 9.10
CA ALA A 229 7.95 -2.17 10.31
C ALA A 229 8.16 -1.29 11.55
N PRO A 230 7.93 -1.79 12.77
CA PRO A 230 8.17 -1.04 14.01
C PRO A 230 9.67 -1.05 14.41
N HIS A 231 10.50 -1.76 13.64
CA HIS A 231 11.92 -2.01 13.92
C HIS A 231 12.74 -2.03 12.64
N LYS A 232 14.07 -2.07 12.78
CA LYS A 232 15.03 -2.06 11.65
C LYS A 232 15.15 -3.40 10.89
N LYS A 233 14.40 -4.45 11.26
CA LYS A 233 14.37 -5.71 10.52
C LYS A 233 13.29 -5.73 9.42
N PRO A 234 13.50 -6.47 8.32
CA PRO A 234 14.71 -7.23 7.98
C PRO A 234 15.88 -6.33 7.55
N GLU A 235 17.09 -6.91 7.54
CA GLU A 235 18.27 -6.35 6.89
C GLU A 235 18.34 -6.91 5.47
N ILE A 236 18.51 -6.03 4.47
CA ILE A 236 18.63 -6.40 3.05
C ILE A 236 20.06 -6.12 2.63
N LYS A 237 20.75 -7.16 2.15
CA LYS A 237 22.17 -7.09 1.81
C LYS A 237 22.39 -6.64 0.37
N PRO A 238 23.53 -6.00 0.06
CA PRO A 238 23.95 -5.76 -1.32
C PRO A 238 23.94 -7.06 -2.13
N GLY A 239 23.56 -6.97 -3.41
CA GLY A 239 23.50 -8.11 -4.33
C GLY A 239 22.21 -8.92 -4.25
N TRP A 240 21.25 -8.56 -3.39
CA TRP A 240 19.93 -9.22 -3.31
C TRP A 240 18.90 -8.66 -4.29
N GLY A 241 19.35 -7.95 -5.33
CA GLY A 241 18.50 -7.28 -6.32
C GLY A 241 17.94 -5.93 -5.88
N TRP A 242 18.42 -5.36 -4.77
CA TRP A 242 17.87 -4.13 -4.20
C TRP A 242 18.96 -3.15 -3.76
N VAL A 243 18.85 -1.90 -4.20
CA VAL A 243 19.69 -0.77 -3.76
C VAL A 243 18.89 0.11 -2.81
N ARG A 244 19.45 0.39 -1.63
CA ARG A 244 18.79 1.24 -0.63
C ARG A 244 18.66 2.67 -1.16
N TRP A 245 17.49 3.28 -0.96
CA TRP A 245 17.18 4.59 -1.52
C TRP A 245 17.15 5.69 -0.45
N ASN A 246 17.81 6.83 -0.72
CA ASN A 246 17.70 8.03 0.10
C ASN A 246 16.45 8.82 -0.31
N ILE A 247 15.45 8.81 0.57
CA ILE A 247 14.13 9.39 0.33
C ILE A 247 14.16 10.92 0.29
N SER A 248 15.12 11.54 0.99
CA SER A 248 15.26 13.01 1.05
C SER A 248 16.01 13.58 -0.15
N LYS A 249 17.09 12.92 -0.57
CA LYS A 249 17.94 13.32 -1.69
C LYS A 249 17.48 12.75 -3.04
N TRP A 250 16.61 11.75 -3.03
CA TRP A 250 16.11 11.04 -4.21
C TRP A 250 17.25 10.40 -5.03
N GLN A 251 18.11 9.63 -4.36
CA GLN A 251 19.26 8.96 -4.98
C GLN A 251 19.59 7.66 -4.23
N GLU A 252 20.42 6.83 -4.84
CA GLU A 252 21.01 5.65 -4.19
C GLU A 252 21.85 6.04 -2.97
N VAL A 253 21.73 5.28 -1.90
CA VAL A 253 22.59 5.42 -0.70
C VAL A 253 23.98 4.92 -1.07
N LYS A 254 24.98 5.81 -1.02
CA LYS A 254 26.37 5.47 -1.42
C LYS A 254 27.27 5.07 -0.26
N SER A 255 26.86 5.37 0.97
CA SER A 255 27.64 5.06 2.16
C SER A 255 26.76 4.74 3.36
N ASP A 256 27.25 3.89 4.25
CA ASP A 256 26.58 3.55 5.51
C ASP A 256 26.52 4.71 6.52
N HIS A 257 27.19 5.84 6.22
CA HIS A 257 27.22 7.03 7.07
C HIS A 257 26.05 8.00 6.84
N GLU A 258 25.13 7.70 5.91
CA GLU A 258 23.93 8.52 5.72
C GLU A 258 22.99 8.41 6.93
N SER A 259 22.49 9.55 7.42
CA SER A 259 21.68 9.57 8.64
C SER A 259 20.32 8.89 8.44
N ASP A 260 19.84 8.15 9.44
CA ASP A 260 18.53 7.46 9.44
C ASP A 260 17.37 8.40 9.02
N VAL A 261 17.47 9.70 9.33
CA VAL A 261 16.44 10.72 9.01
C VAL A 261 16.32 10.97 7.51
N GLU A 262 17.39 10.75 6.74
CA GLU A 262 17.38 10.95 5.30
C GLU A 262 16.91 9.70 4.53
N VAL A 263 17.11 8.51 5.11
CA VAL A 263 16.93 7.21 4.44
C VAL A 263 15.72 6.42 4.92
N GLU A 264 15.03 6.86 5.99
CA GLU A 264 13.80 6.24 6.50
C GLU A 264 12.74 7.31 6.82
N ILE A 265 11.46 6.97 6.68
CA ILE A 265 10.35 7.77 7.21
C ILE A 265 9.91 7.14 8.53
N VAL A 266 10.02 7.88 9.63
CA VAL A 266 9.63 7.41 10.98
C VAL A 266 8.48 8.23 11.53
N LEU A 267 7.29 7.63 11.66
CA LEU A 267 6.09 8.25 12.22
C LEU A 267 5.39 7.26 13.15
N ASP A 268 4.92 7.72 14.30
CA ASP A 268 4.21 6.91 15.30
C ASP A 268 4.88 5.57 15.64
N ARG A 269 6.22 5.60 15.81
CA ARG A 269 7.07 4.43 16.08
C ARG A 269 7.08 3.37 14.97
N VAL A 270 6.51 3.68 13.81
CA VAL A 270 6.60 2.89 12.58
C VAL A 270 7.67 3.49 11.69
N ARG A 271 8.42 2.63 11.01
CA ARG A 271 9.50 2.96 10.10
C ARG A 271 9.13 2.47 8.72
N LEU A 272 9.30 3.32 7.71
CA LEU A 272 9.23 2.95 6.31
C LEU A 272 10.60 3.13 5.68
N ARG A 273 11.06 2.08 5.01
CA ARG A 273 12.35 2.02 4.31
C ARG A 273 12.09 1.61 2.86
N VAL A 274 12.90 2.12 1.95
CA VAL A 274 12.70 1.95 0.51
C VAL A 274 13.97 1.46 -0.17
N TRP A 275 13.77 0.56 -1.13
CA TRP A 275 14.79 0.09 -2.05
C TRP A 275 14.28 0.16 -3.49
N ARG A 276 15.22 0.22 -4.42
CA ARG A 276 14.99 0.20 -5.87
C ARG A 276 15.72 -0.99 -6.49
N SER A 277 15.08 -1.69 -7.42
CA SER A 277 15.68 -2.79 -8.21
C SER A 277 16.50 -2.27 -9.39
#